data_AF-A0A964AAC1-F1
#
_entry.id   AF-A0A964AAC1-F1
#
_cell.length_a   1.000
_cell.length_b   1.000
_cell.length_c   1.000
_cell.angle_alpha   90.00
_cell.angle_beta   90.00
_cell.angle_gamma   90.00
#
_symmetry.space_group_name_H-M   'P 1'
#
loop_
_entity.id
_entity.type
_entity.pdbx_description
1 polymer ?
#
loop_
_entity_poly.entity_id
_entity_poly.type
_entity_poly.pdbx_seq_one_letter_code
_entity_poly.pdbx_strand_id
1 'polypeptide(L)'
;MMAELLHDAAPEACSNEDLGDRITELAAHLNAASCRFLELIGEFDRRRAWAQWGIASCAHWLSWKCGIGLGAAGEKVRVARRLAELPRLCEAFRSGVLSYSKMRAVTRVATPENEEFLLRVARTGTASHLERLCRERRRVERAEDESEASERRHACRALSWWWDEDGALVLKARLAPDDGALLLRALEAAREVIREEATDAGEEGGDLSAERSDALVQLAESWLARGPGELAGGERHQVIVHVDAATLADPETGGRSAVEGGPRLCPETARRLAAAFSIRR
;
A
#
# COMPACT_ATOMS: atom_id res chain seq x y z
N MET A 1 -15.50 21.44 39.96
CA MET A 1 -16.13 20.31 40.67
C MET A 1 -15.98 19.09 39.75
N MET A 2 -15.04 18.16 39.90
CA MET A 2 -14.08 17.87 40.97
C MET A 2 -12.69 17.64 40.34
N ALA A 3 -11.77 18.56 40.56
CA ALA A 3 -10.35 18.25 40.51
C ALA A 3 -10.00 17.77 41.92
N GLU A 4 -10.39 16.53 42.25
CA GLU A 4 -9.76 15.86 43.38
C GLU A 4 -8.38 15.42 42.92
N LEU A 5 -7.38 16.04 43.55
CA LEU A 5 -6.02 15.55 43.56
C LEU A 5 -6.06 14.07 43.99
N LEU A 6 -5.94 13.16 43.04
CA LEU A 6 -5.33 11.87 43.30
C LEU A 6 -3.94 12.18 43.85
N HIS A 7 -3.76 11.95 45.15
CA HIS A 7 -2.45 11.83 45.75
C HIS A 7 -1.83 10.55 45.19
N ASP A 8 -1.37 10.63 43.95
CA ASP A 8 -0.79 9.51 43.24
C ASP A 8 0.59 9.28 43.86
N ALA A 9 0.72 8.19 44.63
CA ALA A 9 1.98 7.86 45.27
C ALA A 9 3.09 7.83 44.21
N ALA A 10 4.25 8.37 44.57
CA ALA A 10 5.42 8.38 43.68
C ALA A 10 5.66 6.94 43.17
N PRO A 11 6.00 6.73 41.88
CA PRO A 11 6.15 5.39 41.31
C PRO A 11 7.04 4.46 42.14
N GLU A 12 8.03 5.02 42.83
CA GLU A 12 8.98 4.33 43.70
C GLU A 12 8.36 3.77 44.99
N ALA A 13 7.18 4.25 45.39
CA ALA A 13 6.48 3.88 46.63
C ALA A 13 5.32 2.89 46.40
N CYS A 14 5.00 2.55 45.15
CA CYS A 14 3.93 1.60 44.80
C CYS A 14 4.41 0.15 44.83
N SER A 15 3.50 -0.78 45.10
CA SER A 15 3.76 -2.20 44.87
C SER A 15 3.83 -2.51 43.36
N ASN A 16 4.40 -3.66 42.98
CA ASN A 16 4.44 -4.08 41.58
C ASN A 16 3.02 -4.30 41.00
N GLU A 17 2.06 -4.73 41.82
CA GLU A 17 0.66 -4.90 41.40
C GLU A 17 0.00 -3.53 41.16
N ASP A 18 0.17 -2.58 42.09
CA ASP A 18 -0.33 -1.20 41.91
C ASP A 18 0.29 -0.52 40.68
N LEU A 19 1.58 -0.72 40.44
CA LEU A 19 2.24 -0.23 39.23
C LEU A 19 1.65 -0.85 37.97
N GLY A 20 1.37 -2.16 38.00
CA GLY A 20 0.68 -2.86 36.91
C GLY A 20 -0.68 -2.26 36.60
N ASP A 21 -1.51 -2.08 37.62
CA ASP A 21 -2.86 -1.52 37.49
C ASP A 21 -2.80 -0.08 36.96
N ARG A 22 -1.95 0.78 37.53
CA ARG A 22 -1.74 2.16 37.06
C ARG A 22 -1.27 2.22 35.60
N ILE A 23 -0.36 1.34 35.18
CA ILE A 23 0.08 1.25 33.78
C ILE A 23 -1.10 0.89 32.88
N THR A 24 -1.92 -0.08 33.26
CA THR A 24 -3.07 -0.50 32.44
C THR A 24 -4.15 0.57 32.35
N GLU A 25 -4.42 1.28 33.43
CA GLU A 25 -5.36 2.41 33.47
C GLU A 25 -4.86 3.56 32.57
N LEU A 26 -3.61 3.97 32.71
CA LEU A 26 -3.02 5.01 31.86
C LEU A 26 -3.00 4.57 30.38
N ALA A 27 -2.72 3.31 30.09
CA ALA A 27 -2.80 2.79 28.74
C ALA A 27 -4.22 2.89 28.16
N ALA A 28 -5.26 2.61 28.95
CA ALA A 28 -6.65 2.80 28.54
C ALA A 28 -6.96 4.28 28.24
N HIS A 29 -6.50 5.20 29.08
CA HIS A 29 -6.64 6.65 28.85
C HIS A 29 -5.91 7.11 27.59
N LEU A 30 -4.69 6.63 27.34
CA LEU A 30 -3.93 6.93 26.11
C LEU A 30 -4.65 6.41 24.86
N ASN A 31 -5.28 5.23 24.93
CA ASN A 31 -6.07 4.68 23.84
C ASN A 31 -7.33 5.52 23.58
N ALA A 32 -8.07 5.90 24.62
CA ALA A 32 -9.23 6.77 24.52
C ALA A 32 -8.87 8.15 23.91
N ALA A 33 -7.77 8.75 24.36
CA ALA A 33 -7.25 9.99 23.80
C ALA A 33 -6.81 9.81 22.33
N SER A 34 -6.17 8.68 22.01
CA SER A 34 -5.79 8.34 20.63
C SER A 34 -7.01 8.19 19.72
N CYS A 35 -8.12 7.62 20.21
CA CYS A 35 -9.38 7.54 19.48
C CYS A 35 -9.88 8.94 19.11
N ARG A 36 -10.00 9.84 20.09
CA ARG A 36 -10.41 11.24 19.86
C ARG A 36 -9.48 11.96 18.88
N PHE A 37 -8.17 11.76 19.01
CA PHE A 37 -7.19 12.34 18.10
C PHE A 37 -7.39 11.87 16.65
N LEU A 38 -7.66 10.58 16.46
CA LEU A 38 -7.91 10.01 15.13
C LEU A 38 -9.24 10.45 14.53
N GLU A 39 -10.28 10.66 15.34
CA GLU A 39 -11.55 11.26 14.88
C GLU A 39 -11.33 12.68 14.34
N LEU A 40 -10.55 13.50 15.05
CA LEU A 40 -10.17 14.85 14.60
C LEU A 40 -9.35 14.80 13.30
N ILE A 41 -8.37 13.90 13.21
CA ILE A 41 -7.60 13.68 11.97
C ILE A 41 -8.54 13.29 10.83
N GLY A 42 -9.48 12.38 11.07
CA GLY A 42 -10.40 11.88 10.05
C GLY A 42 -11.31 12.99 9.50
N GLU A 43 -11.83 13.84 10.37
CA GLU A 43 -12.61 15.02 9.96
C GLU A 43 -11.75 16.04 9.21
N PHE A 44 -10.55 16.32 9.70
CA PHE A 44 -9.62 17.28 9.11
C PHE A 44 -9.13 16.85 7.72
N ASP A 45 -8.84 15.55 7.55
CA ASP A 45 -8.47 14.94 6.27
C ASP A 45 -9.65 14.96 5.29
N ARG A 46 -10.87 14.61 5.74
CA ARG A 46 -12.09 14.64 4.92
C ARG A 46 -12.39 16.03 4.37
N ARG A 47 -12.22 17.07 5.19
CA ARG A 47 -12.37 18.48 4.79
C ARG A 47 -11.24 18.97 3.89
N ARG A 48 -10.17 18.19 3.73
CA ARG A 48 -8.90 18.63 3.12
C ARG A 48 -8.37 19.93 3.74
N ALA A 49 -8.61 20.14 5.04
CA ALA A 49 -8.31 21.40 5.71
C ALA A 49 -6.80 21.70 5.73
N TRP A 50 -5.95 20.68 5.61
CA TRP A 50 -4.50 20.81 5.41
C TRP A 50 -4.11 21.61 4.15
N ALA A 51 -4.95 21.62 3.10
CA ALA A 51 -4.62 22.23 1.82
C ALA A 51 -4.56 23.77 1.88
N GLN A 52 -5.22 24.41 2.84
CA GLN A 52 -5.24 25.88 2.96
C GLN A 52 -3.85 26.48 3.27
N TRP A 53 -2.90 25.65 3.71
CA TRP A 53 -1.51 26.04 3.95
C TRP A 53 -0.56 25.61 2.83
N GLY A 54 -1.07 25.19 1.67
CA GLY A 54 -0.25 24.72 0.54
C GLY A 54 0.43 23.37 0.77
N ILE A 55 0.04 22.62 1.81
CA ILE A 55 0.65 21.33 2.15
C ILE A 55 0.10 20.23 1.27
N ALA A 56 0.93 19.26 0.88
CA ALA A 56 0.58 18.19 -0.05
C ALA A 56 -0.47 17.18 0.47
N SER A 57 -0.54 16.95 1.79
CA SER A 57 -1.51 16.01 2.38
C SER A 57 -1.69 16.18 3.89
N CYS A 58 -2.73 15.55 4.45
CA CYS A 58 -2.95 15.49 5.90
C CYS A 58 -1.76 14.86 6.65
N ALA A 59 -1.10 13.85 6.08
CA ALA A 59 0.05 13.22 6.72
C ALA A 59 1.26 14.17 6.81
N HIS A 60 1.50 14.97 5.76
CA HIS A 60 2.54 16.00 5.78
C HIS A 60 2.19 17.12 6.77
N TRP A 61 0.91 17.51 6.86
CA TRP A 61 0.46 18.48 7.84
C TRP A 61 0.69 17.98 9.28
N LEU A 62 0.39 16.71 9.57
CA LEU A 62 0.66 16.09 10.87
C LEU A 62 2.16 15.98 11.15
N SER A 63 2.97 15.69 10.13
CA SER A 63 4.43 15.65 10.27
C SER A 63 4.98 16.99 10.70
N TRP A 64 4.54 18.07 10.05
CA TRP A 64 4.95 19.43 10.37
C TRP A 64 4.37 19.93 11.70
N LYS A 65 3.05 19.89 11.86
CA LYS A 65 2.37 20.51 13.02
C LYS A 65 2.45 19.70 14.30
N CYS A 66 2.57 18.37 14.21
CA CYS A 66 2.56 17.49 15.37
C CYS A 66 3.90 16.78 15.60
N GLY A 67 4.92 17.02 14.75
CA GLY A 67 6.24 16.38 14.89
C GLY A 67 6.22 14.85 14.71
N ILE A 68 5.21 14.31 14.01
CA ILE A 68 5.04 12.87 13.83
C ILE A 68 5.76 12.44 12.55
N GLY A 69 6.72 11.51 12.63
CA GLY A 69 7.38 10.99 11.42
C GLY A 69 6.39 10.55 10.34
N LEU A 70 6.69 10.86 9.08
CA LEU A 70 5.74 10.81 7.97
C LEU A 70 5.04 9.44 7.80
N GLY A 71 5.76 8.33 7.99
CA GLY A 71 5.18 6.99 7.95
C GLY A 71 4.16 6.73 9.07
N ALA A 72 4.45 7.20 10.29
CA ALA A 72 3.51 7.11 11.41
C ALA A 72 2.30 8.03 11.23
N ALA A 73 2.51 9.23 10.65
CA ALA A 73 1.43 10.15 10.30
C ALA A 73 0.50 9.53 9.24
N GLY A 74 1.07 8.94 8.17
CA GLY A 74 0.30 8.25 7.15
C GLY A 74 -0.53 7.08 7.70
N GLU A 75 0.04 6.30 8.63
CA GLU A 75 -0.69 5.21 9.28
C GLU A 75 -1.85 5.72 10.14
N LYS A 76 -1.68 6.85 10.85
CA LYS A 76 -2.77 7.48 11.61
C LYS A 76 -3.89 7.96 10.68
N VAL A 77 -3.56 8.62 9.57
CA VAL A 77 -4.54 9.06 8.56
C VAL A 77 -5.31 7.86 7.99
N ARG A 78 -4.62 6.75 7.68
CA ARG A 78 -5.27 5.53 7.20
C ARG A 78 -6.28 4.96 8.21
N VAL A 79 -5.89 4.87 9.48
CA VAL A 79 -6.78 4.38 10.55
C VAL A 79 -7.96 5.33 10.71
N ALA A 80 -7.70 6.64 10.79
CA ALA A 80 -8.71 7.68 10.96
C ALA A 80 -9.81 7.64 9.89
N ARG A 81 -9.45 7.43 8.61
CA ARG A 81 -10.40 7.30 7.49
C ARG A 81 -11.43 6.18 7.67
N ARG A 82 -11.07 5.13 8.41
CA ARG A 82 -11.92 3.93 8.58
C ARG A 82 -12.81 3.99 9.82
N LEU A 83 -12.52 4.88 10.76
CA LEU A 83 -13.24 4.94 12.03
C LEU A 83 -14.74 5.26 11.85
N ALA A 84 -15.08 6.14 10.91
CA ALA A 84 -16.47 6.53 10.65
C ALA A 84 -17.35 5.35 10.17
N GLU A 85 -16.74 4.34 9.55
CA GLU A 85 -17.43 3.16 9.01
C GLU A 85 -17.48 1.99 10.01
N LEU A 86 -16.84 2.13 11.17
CA LEU A 86 -16.61 1.06 12.14
C LEU A 86 -17.02 1.49 13.56
N PRO A 87 -18.31 1.76 13.81
CA PRO A 87 -18.78 2.33 15.06
C PRO A 87 -18.54 1.45 16.30
N ARG A 88 -18.60 0.11 16.16
CA ARG A 88 -18.42 -0.82 17.29
C ARG A 88 -16.95 -0.94 17.70
N LEU A 89 -16.05 -0.98 16.72
CA LEU A 89 -14.60 -0.94 16.98
C LEU A 89 -14.20 0.42 17.55
N CYS A 90 -14.77 1.52 17.04
CA CYS A 90 -14.56 2.86 17.58
C CYS A 90 -14.99 2.98 19.03
N GLU A 91 -16.17 2.46 19.39
CA GLU A 91 -16.64 2.50 20.78
C GLU A 91 -15.69 1.72 21.70
N ALA A 92 -15.27 0.53 21.31
CA ALA A 92 -14.32 -0.26 22.10
C ALA A 92 -12.93 0.38 22.20
N PHE A 93 -12.52 1.18 21.20
CA PHE A 93 -11.29 1.94 21.26
C PHE A 93 -11.43 3.18 22.16
N ARG A 94 -12.57 3.88 22.06
CA ARG A 94 -12.91 5.05 22.88
C ARG A 94 -12.97 4.71 24.36
N SER A 95 -13.44 3.51 24.71
CA SER A 95 -13.48 3.01 26.08
C SER A 95 -12.13 2.45 26.57
N GLY A 96 -11.07 2.50 25.75
CA GLY A 96 -9.75 1.98 26.10
C GLY A 96 -9.60 0.44 26.07
N VAL A 97 -10.67 -0.29 25.71
CA VAL A 97 -10.67 -1.76 25.63
C VAL A 97 -9.80 -2.27 24.48
N LEU A 98 -9.80 -1.55 23.35
CA LEU A 98 -8.89 -1.80 22.24
C LEU A 98 -7.71 -0.82 22.27
N SER A 99 -6.52 -1.33 21.98
CA SER A 99 -5.34 -0.49 21.82
C SER A 99 -5.20 0.06 20.40
N TYR A 100 -4.46 1.16 20.25
CA TYR A 100 -4.13 1.69 18.92
C TYR A 100 -3.47 0.64 18.01
N SER A 101 -2.62 -0.24 18.55
CA SER A 101 -1.99 -1.33 17.78
C SER A 101 -3.02 -2.31 17.22
N LYS A 102 -4.05 -2.67 18.02
CA LYS A 102 -5.16 -3.52 17.55
C LYS A 102 -5.99 -2.81 16.48
N MET A 103 -6.31 -1.53 16.70
CA MET A 103 -7.04 -0.72 15.71
C MET A 103 -6.27 -0.60 14.39
N ARG A 104 -4.97 -0.35 14.47
CA ARG A 104 -4.07 -0.29 13.31
C ARG A 104 -4.08 -1.59 12.51
N ALA A 105 -4.08 -2.74 13.18
CA ALA A 105 -4.13 -4.04 12.53
C ALA A 105 -5.49 -4.30 11.87
N VAL A 106 -6.58 -4.12 12.64
CA VAL A 106 -7.94 -4.53 12.26
C VAL A 106 -8.51 -3.67 11.13
N THR A 107 -8.28 -2.36 11.15
CA THR A 107 -8.78 -1.41 10.14
C THR A 107 -8.24 -1.65 8.74
N ARG A 108 -7.25 -2.53 8.60
CA ARG A 108 -6.73 -2.90 7.30
C ARG A 108 -7.62 -3.91 6.55
N VAL A 109 -8.51 -4.59 7.25
CA VAL A 109 -9.41 -5.62 6.71
C VAL A 109 -10.87 -5.44 7.16
N ALA A 110 -11.11 -4.66 8.22
CA ALA A 110 -12.43 -4.47 8.80
C ALA A 110 -13.40 -3.82 7.82
N THR A 111 -14.57 -4.41 7.65
CA THR A 111 -15.70 -3.84 6.91
C THR A 111 -16.92 -3.83 7.84
N PRO A 112 -17.97 -3.03 7.57
CA PRO A 112 -19.18 -3.03 8.38
C PRO A 112 -19.75 -4.45 8.59
N GLU A 113 -19.65 -5.32 7.58
CA GLU A 113 -20.20 -6.68 7.59
C GLU A 113 -19.41 -7.62 8.53
N ASN A 114 -18.09 -7.43 8.64
CA ASN A 114 -17.23 -8.30 9.44
C ASN A 114 -16.75 -7.66 10.77
N GLU A 115 -17.21 -6.44 11.05
CA GLU A 115 -16.81 -5.65 12.21
C GLU A 115 -17.04 -6.41 13.53
N GLU A 116 -18.21 -7.02 13.70
CA GLU A 116 -18.58 -7.73 14.92
C GLU A 116 -17.66 -8.91 15.21
N PHE A 117 -17.36 -9.69 14.17
CA PHE A 117 -16.43 -10.81 14.28
C PHE A 117 -15.05 -10.33 14.70
N LEU A 118 -14.53 -9.30 14.03
CA LEU A 118 -13.22 -8.75 14.32
C LEU A 118 -13.15 -8.13 15.72
N LEU A 119 -14.21 -7.48 16.19
CA LEU A 119 -14.28 -6.95 17.55
C LEU A 119 -14.20 -8.08 18.59
N ARG A 120 -14.94 -9.17 18.41
CA ARG A 120 -14.86 -10.33 19.30
C ARG A 120 -13.45 -10.89 19.39
N VAL A 121 -12.79 -11.06 18.24
CA VAL A 121 -11.39 -11.53 18.20
C VAL A 121 -10.43 -10.52 18.83
N ALA A 122 -10.62 -9.22 18.57
CA ALA A 122 -9.75 -8.17 19.08
C ALA A 122 -9.86 -8.01 20.61
N ARG A 123 -10.99 -8.35 21.22
CA ARG A 123 -11.17 -8.31 22.69
C ARG A 123 -10.36 -9.39 23.41
N THR A 124 -10.25 -10.58 22.84
CA THR A 124 -9.60 -11.73 23.49
C THR A 124 -8.17 -11.96 23.01
N GLY A 125 -7.84 -11.53 21.79
CA GLY A 125 -6.52 -11.71 21.19
C GLY A 125 -5.50 -10.62 21.56
N THR A 126 -4.21 -10.95 21.44
CA THR A 126 -3.13 -9.96 21.47
C THR A 126 -3.07 -9.16 20.16
N ALA A 127 -2.38 -8.01 20.17
CA ALA A 127 -2.16 -7.26 18.94
C ALA A 127 -1.42 -8.07 17.86
N SER A 128 -0.42 -8.88 18.25
CA SER A 128 0.33 -9.74 17.32
C SER A 128 -0.54 -10.84 16.71
N HIS A 129 -1.43 -11.47 17.51
CA HIS A 129 -2.40 -12.43 16.99
C HIS A 129 -3.32 -11.76 15.96
N LEU A 130 -3.85 -10.58 16.28
CA LEU A 130 -4.73 -9.83 15.38
C LEU A 130 -4.00 -9.40 14.11
N GLU A 131 -2.73 -8.98 14.19
CA GLU A 131 -1.90 -8.66 13.04
C GLU A 131 -1.69 -9.87 12.12
N ARG A 132 -1.41 -11.04 12.69
CA ARG A 132 -1.28 -12.29 11.92
C ARG A 132 -2.59 -12.65 11.23
N LEU A 133 -3.71 -12.64 11.95
CA LEU A 133 -5.03 -12.95 11.38
C LEU A 133 -5.40 -11.98 10.24
N CYS A 134 -5.23 -10.68 10.47
CA CYS A 134 -5.52 -9.64 9.47
C CYS A 134 -4.53 -9.66 8.29
N ARG A 135 -3.37 -10.31 8.42
CA ARG A 135 -2.42 -10.52 7.32
C ARG A 135 -2.82 -11.72 6.48
N GLU A 136 -3.15 -12.84 7.10
CA GLU A 136 -3.59 -14.06 6.39
C GLU A 136 -4.92 -13.83 5.68
N ARG A 137 -5.89 -13.20 6.34
CA ARG A 137 -7.16 -12.89 5.68
C ARG A 137 -6.98 -12.01 4.46
N ARG A 138 -6.08 -11.03 4.52
CA ARG A 138 -5.75 -10.20 3.35
C ARG A 138 -4.99 -10.92 2.26
N ARG A 139 -4.31 -12.02 2.57
CA ARG A 139 -3.70 -12.89 1.55
C ARG A 139 -4.79 -13.71 0.86
N VAL A 140 -5.75 -14.23 1.63
CA VAL A 140 -6.90 -14.98 1.12
C VAL A 140 -7.83 -14.08 0.31
N GLU A 141 -8.24 -12.93 0.82
CA GLU A 141 -9.02 -11.91 0.08
C GLU A 141 -8.31 -11.54 -1.23
N ARG A 142 -6.98 -11.35 -1.22
CA ARG A 142 -6.21 -11.06 -2.45
C ARG A 142 -6.14 -12.23 -3.45
N ALA A 143 -6.28 -13.46 -2.98
CA ALA A 143 -6.28 -14.67 -3.80
C ALA A 143 -7.69 -14.98 -4.33
N GLU A 144 -8.73 -14.74 -3.53
CA GLU A 144 -10.15 -14.87 -3.92
C GLU A 144 -10.56 -13.74 -4.88
N ASP A 145 -9.99 -12.54 -4.72
CA ASP A 145 -10.17 -11.38 -5.60
C ASP A 145 -9.49 -11.54 -6.98
N GLU A 146 -8.84 -12.67 -7.33
CA GLU A 146 -8.12 -12.80 -8.61
C GLU A 146 -9.03 -12.67 -9.85
N SER A 147 -10.34 -12.95 -9.73
CA SER A 147 -11.33 -12.74 -10.81
C SER A 147 -11.84 -11.28 -10.84
N GLU A 148 -12.33 -10.74 -9.72
CA GLU A 148 -12.91 -9.38 -9.66
C GLU A 148 -11.88 -8.25 -9.65
N ALA A 149 -10.68 -8.49 -9.11
CA ALA A 149 -9.63 -7.49 -9.10
C ALA A 149 -8.90 -7.39 -10.44
N SER A 150 -9.15 -8.24 -11.44
CA SER A 150 -8.68 -7.99 -12.81
C SER A 150 -9.31 -6.72 -13.37
N GLU A 151 -10.61 -6.55 -13.18
CA GLU A 151 -11.40 -5.39 -13.63
C GLU A 151 -11.06 -4.12 -12.81
N ARG A 152 -10.97 -4.23 -11.48
CA ARG A 152 -10.57 -3.09 -10.62
C ARG A 152 -9.10 -2.68 -10.80
N ARG A 153 -8.19 -3.63 -11.11
CA ARG A 153 -6.78 -3.32 -11.43
C ARG A 153 -6.65 -2.65 -12.80
N HIS A 154 -7.53 -2.95 -13.75
CA HIS A 154 -7.66 -2.20 -15.01
C HIS A 154 -8.18 -0.76 -14.79
N ALA A 155 -9.10 -0.56 -13.85
CA ALA A 155 -9.70 0.74 -13.56
C ALA A 155 -8.82 1.69 -12.72
N CYS A 156 -7.93 1.18 -11.86
CA CYS A 156 -7.08 1.98 -10.97
C CYS A 156 -5.69 2.28 -11.56
N ARG A 157 -5.61 2.68 -12.82
CA ARG A 157 -4.39 3.26 -13.41
C ARG A 157 -4.31 4.71 -12.95
N ALA A 158 -3.22 5.08 -12.27
CA ALA A 158 -3.04 6.43 -11.77
C ALA A 158 -1.58 6.82 -11.89
N LEU A 159 -1.32 7.97 -12.50
CA LEU A 159 -0.04 8.65 -12.47
C LEU A 159 -0.25 10.00 -11.80
N SER A 160 0.49 10.26 -10.73
CA SER A 160 0.50 11.53 -10.03
C SER A 160 1.94 11.99 -9.85
N TRP A 161 2.19 13.28 -10.03
CA TRP A 161 3.50 13.88 -9.82
C TRP A 161 3.39 15.17 -9.02
N TRP A 162 4.45 15.49 -8.29
CA TRP A 162 4.61 16.74 -7.57
C TRP A 162 6.10 17.07 -7.45
N TRP A 163 6.41 18.34 -7.21
CA TRP A 163 7.77 18.79 -6.95
C TRP A 163 8.02 18.76 -5.45
N ASP A 164 9.17 18.23 -5.04
CA ASP A 164 9.63 18.22 -3.65
C ASP A 164 10.26 19.57 -3.27
N GLU A 165 10.53 19.79 -1.98
CA GLU A 165 11.13 21.02 -1.45
C GLU A 165 12.54 21.28 -2.03
N ASP A 166 13.28 20.22 -2.36
CA ASP A 166 14.59 20.28 -3.01
C ASP A 166 14.51 20.49 -4.54
N GLY A 167 13.30 20.70 -5.07
CA GLY A 167 13.06 20.90 -6.51
C GLY A 167 13.10 19.60 -7.33
N ALA A 168 13.22 18.44 -6.68
CA ALA A 168 13.17 17.14 -7.34
C ALA A 168 11.73 16.79 -7.76
N LEU A 169 11.54 16.24 -8.96
CA LEU A 169 10.24 15.73 -9.40
C LEU A 169 9.99 14.35 -8.79
N VAL A 170 8.93 14.20 -8.00
CA VAL A 170 8.49 12.91 -7.48
C VAL A 170 7.34 12.38 -8.33
N LEU A 171 7.54 11.19 -8.89
CA LEU A 171 6.55 10.47 -9.71
C LEU A 171 6.01 9.27 -8.94
N LYS A 172 4.68 9.15 -8.88
CA LYS A 172 4.00 7.98 -8.34
C LYS A 172 3.05 7.40 -9.38
N ALA A 173 3.43 6.23 -9.88
CA ALA A 173 2.68 5.48 -10.88
C ALA A 173 2.07 4.21 -10.29
N ARG A 174 0.82 3.92 -10.66
CA ARG A 174 0.17 2.62 -10.51
C ARG A 174 -0.27 2.16 -11.88
N LEU A 175 0.36 1.11 -12.37
CA LEU A 175 0.14 0.53 -13.70
C LEU A 175 -0.60 -0.81 -13.59
N ALA A 176 -1.26 -1.21 -14.67
CA ALA A 176 -1.71 -2.59 -14.81
C ALA A 176 -0.48 -3.53 -14.83
N PRO A 177 -0.61 -4.81 -14.45
CA PRO A 177 0.52 -5.74 -14.40
C PRO A 177 1.32 -5.78 -15.70
N ASP A 178 0.65 -5.87 -16.85
CA ASP A 178 1.30 -5.94 -18.17
C ASP A 178 2.01 -4.63 -18.53
N ASP A 179 1.38 -3.49 -18.28
CA ASP A 179 1.96 -2.14 -18.48
C ASP A 179 3.18 -1.91 -17.56
N GLY A 180 3.10 -2.39 -16.32
CA GLY A 180 4.20 -2.30 -15.35
C GLY A 180 5.38 -3.19 -15.72
N ALA A 181 5.13 -4.40 -16.22
CA ALA A 181 6.18 -5.29 -16.74
C ALA A 181 6.88 -4.67 -17.96
N LEU A 182 6.10 -4.03 -18.84
CA LEU A 182 6.63 -3.30 -19.99
C LEU A 182 7.54 -2.13 -19.55
N LEU A 183 7.08 -1.29 -18.61
CA LEU A 183 7.87 -0.18 -18.09
C LEU A 183 9.17 -0.65 -17.43
N LEU A 184 9.11 -1.68 -16.59
CA LEU A 184 10.31 -2.22 -15.91
C LEU A 184 11.32 -2.78 -16.91
N ARG A 185 10.86 -3.48 -17.95
CA ARG A 185 11.74 -3.97 -19.01
C ARG A 185 12.40 -2.83 -19.79
N ALA A 186 11.64 -1.77 -20.10
CA ALA A 186 12.17 -0.60 -20.79
C ALA A 186 13.24 0.12 -19.95
N LEU A 187 13.00 0.26 -18.63
CA LEU A 187 13.98 0.85 -17.70
C LEU A 187 15.24 0.00 -17.59
N GLU A 188 15.10 -1.33 -17.57
CA GLU A 188 16.25 -2.24 -17.55
C GLU A 188 17.10 -2.10 -18.81
N ALA A 189 16.46 -2.09 -19.99
CA ALA A 189 17.14 -1.94 -21.28
C ALA A 189 17.85 -0.58 -21.40
N ALA A 190 17.22 0.51 -20.97
CA ALA A 190 17.86 1.83 -20.94
C ALA A 190 19.06 1.86 -19.97
N ARG A 191 18.94 1.19 -18.81
CA ARG A 191 20.04 1.07 -17.85
C ARG A 191 21.23 0.29 -18.40
N GLU A 192 21.00 -0.75 -19.18
CA GLU A 192 22.07 -1.50 -19.86
C GLU A 192 22.85 -0.60 -20.82
N VAL A 193 22.16 0.21 -21.63
CA VAL A 193 22.80 1.18 -22.54
C VAL A 193 23.69 2.17 -21.77
N ILE A 194 23.15 2.80 -20.71
CA ILE A 194 23.91 3.75 -19.88
C ILE A 194 25.14 3.08 -19.26
N ARG A 195 25.00 1.83 -18.79
CA ARG A 195 26.10 1.09 -18.18
C ARG A 195 27.18 0.72 -19.19
N GLU A 196 26.80 0.32 -20.40
CA GLU A 196 27.75 0.06 -21.50
C GLU A 196 28.55 1.33 -21.83
N GLU A 197 27.88 2.48 -21.98
CA GLU A 197 28.53 3.77 -22.23
C GLU A 197 29.48 4.18 -21.08
N ALA A 198 29.06 4.01 -19.83
CA ALA A 198 29.90 4.29 -18.66
C ALA A 198 31.11 3.36 -18.57
N THR A 199 30.93 2.07 -18.92
CA THR A 199 32.03 1.09 -18.95
C THR A 199 33.05 1.44 -20.02
N ASP A 200 32.59 1.83 -21.21
CA ASP A 200 33.46 2.28 -22.31
C ASP A 200 34.19 3.59 -21.97
N ALA A 201 33.58 4.46 -21.15
CA ALA A 201 34.18 5.68 -20.62
C ALA A 201 35.13 5.44 -19.42
N GLY A 202 35.21 4.21 -18.90
CA GLY A 202 36.05 3.84 -17.76
C GLY A 202 35.53 4.33 -16.40
N GLU A 203 34.22 4.57 -16.28
CA GLU A 203 33.55 5.00 -15.05
C GLU A 203 33.13 3.79 -14.19
N GLU A 204 33.29 3.90 -12.88
CA GLU A 204 32.82 2.86 -11.94
C GLU A 204 31.30 2.97 -11.73
N GLY A 205 30.62 1.82 -11.71
CA GLY A 205 29.15 1.74 -11.63
C GLY A 205 28.54 2.51 -10.44
N GLY A 206 27.48 3.25 -10.73
CA GLY A 206 26.80 4.13 -9.79
C GLY A 206 25.80 3.43 -8.86
N ASP A 207 25.10 4.23 -8.05
CA ASP A 207 23.97 3.74 -7.24
C ASP A 207 22.82 3.24 -8.15
N LEU A 208 22.29 2.05 -7.86
CA LEU A 208 21.19 1.43 -8.61
C LEU A 208 19.94 2.33 -8.66
N SER A 209 19.70 3.15 -7.64
CA SER A 209 18.57 4.09 -7.66
C SER A 209 18.82 5.27 -8.61
N ALA A 210 20.06 5.78 -8.65
CA ALA A 210 20.47 6.81 -9.58
C ALA A 210 20.43 6.31 -11.03
N GLU A 211 21.00 5.13 -11.31
CA GLU A 211 20.98 4.54 -12.65
C GLU A 211 19.55 4.32 -13.18
N ARG A 212 18.60 3.96 -12.31
CA ARG A 212 17.18 3.83 -12.68
C ARG A 212 16.51 5.17 -12.94
N SER A 213 16.94 6.23 -12.24
CA SER A 213 16.49 7.59 -12.51
C SER A 213 16.98 8.05 -13.89
N ASP A 214 18.25 7.81 -14.20
CA ASP A 214 18.85 8.18 -15.48
C ASP A 214 18.21 7.41 -16.64
N ALA A 215 17.98 6.10 -16.46
CA ALA A 215 17.26 5.27 -17.41
C ALA A 215 15.83 5.78 -17.69
N LEU A 216 15.12 6.29 -16.67
CA LEU A 216 13.80 6.88 -16.85
C LEU A 216 13.85 8.18 -17.67
N VAL A 217 14.88 9.02 -17.44
CA VAL A 217 15.12 10.24 -18.23
C VAL A 217 15.45 9.89 -19.67
N GLN A 218 16.35 8.94 -19.91
CA GLN A 218 16.74 8.49 -21.25
C GLN A 218 15.56 7.94 -22.05
N LEU A 219 14.62 7.23 -21.39
CA LEU A 219 13.36 6.82 -22.03
C LEU A 219 12.52 8.02 -22.47
N ALA A 220 12.40 9.04 -21.63
CA ALA A 220 11.65 10.26 -21.94
C ALA A 220 12.33 11.07 -23.06
N GLU A 221 13.65 11.21 -23.03
CA GLU A 221 14.43 11.87 -24.08
C GLU A 221 14.30 11.13 -25.41
N SER A 222 14.43 9.80 -25.41
CA SER A 222 14.25 8.96 -26.60
C SER A 222 12.86 9.12 -27.19
N TRP A 223 11.82 9.17 -26.34
CA TRP A 223 10.45 9.42 -26.76
C TRP A 223 10.27 10.80 -27.37
N LEU A 224 10.81 11.84 -26.73
CA LEU A 224 10.73 13.23 -27.21
C LEU A 224 11.50 13.43 -28.53
N ALA A 225 12.63 12.75 -28.70
CA ALA A 225 13.45 12.82 -29.90
C ALA A 225 12.82 12.13 -31.13
N ARG A 226 12.18 10.97 -30.91
CA ARG A 226 11.64 10.12 -32.00
C ARG A 226 10.16 10.37 -32.30
N GLY A 227 9.41 10.86 -31.32
CA GLY A 227 7.97 11.11 -31.44
C GLY A 227 7.13 9.83 -31.65
N PRO A 228 5.80 9.96 -31.75
CA PRO A 228 4.89 8.81 -31.85
C PRO A 228 4.94 8.08 -33.21
N GLY A 229 5.65 8.61 -34.21
CA GLY A 229 5.64 8.12 -35.60
C GLY A 229 6.48 6.87 -35.86
N GLU A 230 7.50 6.59 -35.05
CA GLU A 230 8.39 5.43 -35.23
C GLU A 230 7.86 4.14 -34.60
N LEU A 231 6.81 4.20 -33.76
CA LEU A 231 6.16 3.02 -33.17
C LEU A 231 5.32 2.21 -34.18
N ALA A 232 5.15 2.70 -35.41
CA ALA A 232 4.31 2.05 -36.42
C ALA A 232 5.01 0.92 -37.20
N GLY A 233 6.28 0.60 -36.92
CA GLY A 233 7.01 -0.45 -37.65
C GLY A 233 7.96 -1.29 -36.79
N GLY A 234 7.55 -2.53 -36.48
CA GLY A 234 8.39 -3.67 -36.07
C GLY A 234 9.12 -3.52 -34.71
N GLU A 235 8.93 -4.33 -33.67
CA GLU A 235 8.60 -5.75 -33.58
C GLU A 235 7.50 -5.94 -32.54
N ARG A 236 6.48 -6.74 -32.86
CA ARG A 236 5.57 -7.26 -31.83
C ARG A 236 6.40 -8.18 -30.94
N HIS A 237 6.72 -7.72 -29.74
CA HIS A 237 7.46 -8.51 -28.77
C HIS A 237 6.64 -9.76 -28.44
N GLN A 238 7.22 -10.94 -28.69
CA GLN A 238 6.58 -12.21 -28.36
C GLN A 238 6.52 -12.38 -26.85
N VAL A 239 5.32 -12.57 -26.31
CA VAL A 239 5.12 -13.02 -24.93
C VAL A 239 4.90 -14.53 -25.00
N ILE A 240 5.81 -15.31 -24.43
CA ILE A 240 5.67 -16.77 -24.33
C ILE A 240 4.82 -17.05 -23.08
N VAL A 241 3.63 -17.63 -23.32
CA VAL A 241 2.70 -18.04 -22.27
C VAL A 241 2.62 -19.55 -22.26
N HIS A 242 2.97 -20.17 -21.14
CA HIS A 242 2.78 -21.61 -20.96
C HIS A 242 1.37 -21.86 -20.43
N VAL A 243 0.57 -22.59 -21.20
CA VAL A 243 -0.80 -22.99 -20.85
C VAL A 243 -0.89 -24.50 -20.95
N ASP A 244 -1.42 -25.15 -19.92
CA ASP A 244 -1.76 -26.56 -19.97
C ASP A 244 -2.86 -26.79 -21.03
N ALA A 245 -2.67 -27.77 -21.93
CA ALA A 245 -3.59 -28.07 -23.02
C ALA A 245 -5.04 -28.32 -22.55
N ALA A 246 -5.22 -28.87 -21.33
CA ALA A 246 -6.55 -29.05 -20.75
C ALA A 246 -7.23 -27.71 -20.39
N THR A 247 -6.45 -26.72 -19.96
CA THR A 247 -6.94 -25.36 -19.60
C THR A 247 -7.37 -24.58 -20.84
N LEU A 248 -6.74 -24.86 -21.98
CA LEU A 248 -7.11 -24.24 -23.25
C LEU A 248 -8.42 -24.82 -23.81
N ALA A 249 -8.72 -26.09 -23.52
CA ALA A 249 -9.88 -26.80 -24.04
C ALA A 249 -11.16 -26.60 -23.20
N ASP A 250 -11.07 -26.49 -21.87
CA ASP A 250 -12.25 -26.42 -21.00
C ASP A 250 -12.04 -25.43 -19.81
N PRO A 251 -12.91 -24.41 -19.64
CA PRO A 251 -12.79 -23.35 -18.62
C PRO A 251 -12.96 -23.80 -17.17
N GLU A 252 -13.61 -24.94 -16.92
CA GLU A 252 -13.87 -25.43 -15.55
C GLU A 252 -12.68 -26.23 -14.98
N THR A 253 -11.76 -26.66 -15.85
CA THR A 253 -10.52 -27.34 -15.45
C THR A 253 -9.48 -26.31 -14.99
N GLY A 254 -9.34 -26.15 -13.67
CA GLY A 254 -8.37 -25.25 -13.02
C GLY A 254 -6.90 -25.62 -13.25
N GLY A 255 -6.40 -25.50 -14.49
CA GLY A 255 -5.01 -25.74 -14.83
C GLY A 255 -4.13 -24.49 -14.77
N ARG A 256 -2.82 -24.70 -14.98
CA ARG A 256 -1.78 -23.69 -14.73
C ARG A 256 -1.50 -22.90 -16.01
N SER A 257 -1.63 -21.58 -15.93
CA SER A 257 -1.15 -20.65 -16.96
C SER A 257 -0.16 -19.68 -16.33
N ALA A 258 0.98 -19.41 -16.97
CA ALA A 258 1.97 -18.45 -16.47
C ALA A 258 2.74 -17.82 -17.63
N VAL A 259 3.12 -16.55 -17.45
CA VAL A 259 4.12 -15.89 -18.30
C VAL A 259 5.49 -16.45 -17.91
N GLU A 260 6.36 -16.71 -18.89
CA GLU A 260 7.72 -17.18 -18.62
C GLU A 260 8.47 -16.21 -17.68
N GLY A 261 8.96 -16.71 -16.54
CA GLY A 261 9.59 -15.89 -15.50
C GLY A 261 8.65 -14.94 -14.72
N GLY A 262 7.35 -14.97 -15.01
CA GLY A 262 6.35 -14.03 -14.51
C GLY A 262 5.29 -14.67 -13.59
N PRO A 263 4.29 -13.89 -13.16
CA PRO A 263 3.20 -14.38 -12.32
C PRO A 263 2.28 -15.34 -13.08
N ARG A 264 1.50 -16.11 -12.32
CA ARG A 264 0.44 -16.94 -12.89
C ARG A 264 -0.62 -16.07 -13.56
N LEU A 265 -1.08 -16.51 -14.71
CA LEU A 265 -2.19 -15.93 -15.43
C LEU A 265 -3.47 -16.69 -15.10
N CYS A 266 -4.59 -15.99 -15.01
CA CYS A 266 -5.88 -16.65 -15.01
C CYS A 266 -6.16 -17.26 -16.40
N PRO A 267 -6.88 -18.39 -16.47
CA PRO A 267 -7.20 -19.09 -17.73
C PRO A 267 -7.84 -18.20 -18.81
N GLU A 268 -8.66 -17.24 -18.41
CA GLU A 268 -9.34 -16.32 -19.32
C GLU A 268 -8.39 -15.32 -19.98
N THR A 269 -7.43 -14.77 -19.22
CA THR A 269 -6.36 -13.91 -19.76
C THR A 269 -5.48 -14.68 -20.73
N ALA A 270 -5.14 -15.93 -20.42
CA ALA A 270 -4.36 -16.80 -21.30
C ALA A 270 -5.07 -17.05 -22.64
N ARG A 271 -6.40 -17.24 -22.65
CA ARG A 271 -7.19 -17.40 -23.89
C ARG A 271 -7.33 -16.12 -24.70
N ARG A 272 -7.53 -14.97 -24.04
CA ARG A 272 -7.56 -13.68 -24.75
C ARG A 272 -6.24 -13.40 -25.46
N LEU A 273 -5.12 -13.73 -24.83
CA LEU A 273 -3.80 -13.66 -25.47
C LEU A 273 -3.70 -14.67 -26.62
N ALA A 274 -4.15 -15.90 -26.45
CA ALA A 274 -4.17 -16.91 -27.52
C ALA A 274 -5.06 -16.53 -28.72
N ALA A 275 -6.12 -15.75 -28.50
CA ALA A 275 -7.00 -15.25 -29.56
C ALA A 275 -6.47 -13.97 -30.25
N ALA A 276 -5.68 -13.16 -29.53
CA ALA A 276 -5.10 -11.92 -30.03
C ALA A 276 -3.75 -12.12 -30.76
N PHE A 277 -3.10 -13.27 -30.57
CA PHE A 277 -1.77 -13.56 -31.10
C PHE A 277 -1.72 -14.91 -31.83
N SER A 278 -0.88 -15.03 -32.86
CA SER A 278 -0.67 -16.26 -33.61
C SER A 278 0.00 -17.33 -32.73
N ILE A 279 -0.67 -18.47 -32.54
CA ILE A 279 -0.14 -19.62 -31.78
C ILE A 279 0.90 -20.37 -32.64
N ARG A 280 2.16 -20.47 -32.17
CA ARG A 280 3.12 -21.49 -32.64
C ARG A 280 3.03 -22.70 -31.71
N ARG A 281 2.85 -23.89 -32.28
CA ARG A 281 2.96 -25.18 -31.59
C ARG A 281 4.41 -25.63 -31.53
#